data_AF-A0A259IK83-F1
#
_entry.id   AF-A0A259IK83-F1
#
_cell.length_a   1.000
_cell.length_b   1.000
_cell.length_c   1.000
_cell.angle_alpha   90.00
_cell.angle_beta   90.00
_cell.angle_gamma   90.00
#
_symmetry.space_group_name_H-M   'P 1'
#
loop_
_entity.id
_entity.type
_entity.pdbx_description
1 polymer ?
#
loop_
_entity_poly.entity_id
_entity_poly.type
_entity_poly.pdbx_seq_one_letter_code
_entity_poly.pdbx_strand_id
1 'polypeptide(L)'
;MAAPAMADSAGTQVNMPAANWLFVQAADSVTVDGNKIVLKGVAPQTVMFTDRPERMTGDTTTAGFVKLWNDGKDSFQKDPPNATLSVTANGTTKAFVVELTDPSLSGDTLTYTYKVLGTEAPVSGEAASLFIDWWYAAPGRCVRGPYGGLHCGW
;
A
#
# COMPACT_ATOMS: atom_id res chain seq x y z
N MET A 1 4.26 -23.06 37.74
CA MET A 1 5.29 -23.05 36.68
C MET A 1 5.23 -21.68 36.03
N ALA A 2 6.30 -20.90 36.13
CA ALA A 2 6.39 -19.59 35.49
C ALA A 2 6.65 -19.79 33.99
N ALA A 3 5.95 -19.04 33.14
CA ALA A 3 6.26 -18.99 31.72
C ALA A 3 7.71 -18.50 31.52
N PRO A 4 8.46 -19.04 30.54
CA PRO A 4 9.79 -18.54 30.26
C PRO A 4 9.70 -17.05 29.87
N ALA A 5 10.53 -16.23 30.51
CA ALA A 5 10.73 -14.86 30.10
C ALA A 5 11.24 -14.87 28.65
N MET A 6 10.47 -14.27 27.74
CA MET A 6 10.95 -13.93 26.40
C MET A 6 12.18 -13.03 26.60
N ALA A 7 13.35 -13.52 26.22
CA ALA A 7 14.57 -12.72 26.25
C ALA A 7 14.36 -11.49 25.36
N ASP A 8 14.60 -10.33 25.97
CA ASP A 8 14.61 -9.02 25.34
C ASP A 8 15.69 -9.01 24.25
N SER A 9 15.30 -9.30 23.00
CA SER A 9 16.16 -9.09 21.84
C SER A 9 16.11 -7.61 21.49
N ALA A 10 16.91 -6.81 22.20
CA ALA A 10 17.26 -5.48 21.76
C ALA A 10 17.91 -5.54 20.36
N GLY A 11 17.16 -5.13 19.33
CA GLY A 11 17.60 -3.97 18.55
C GLY A 11 18.38 -4.15 17.24
N THR A 12 18.36 -5.29 16.54
CA THR A 12 19.02 -5.32 15.21
C THR A 12 18.03 -4.97 14.10
N GLN A 13 18.08 -3.72 13.65
CA GLN A 13 17.51 -3.32 12.35
C GLN A 13 18.30 -4.01 11.23
N VAL A 14 17.60 -4.71 10.35
CA VAL A 14 18.24 -5.38 9.20
C VAL A 14 18.01 -4.54 7.96
N ASN A 15 19.10 -4.05 7.35
CA ASN A 15 19.03 -3.37 6.06
C ASN A 15 18.47 -4.31 5.00
N MET A 16 17.45 -3.84 4.31
CA MET A 16 16.84 -4.59 3.21
C MET A 16 17.62 -4.29 1.91
N PRO A 17 17.89 -5.31 1.07
CA PRO A 17 18.40 -5.07 -0.27
C PRO A 17 17.40 -4.24 -1.08
N ALA A 18 17.87 -3.69 -2.20
CA ALA A 18 16.95 -3.05 -3.12
C ALA A 18 15.91 -4.05 -3.62
N ALA A 19 14.66 -3.60 -3.73
CA ALA A 19 13.57 -4.47 -4.16
C ALA A 19 12.46 -3.66 -4.81
N ASN A 20 11.69 -4.38 -5.64
CA ASN A 20 10.42 -3.89 -6.19
C ASN A 20 9.31 -4.23 -5.19
N TRP A 21 8.77 -3.19 -4.57
CA TRP A 21 7.71 -3.31 -3.58
C TRP A 21 6.34 -3.18 -4.24
N LEU A 22 5.45 -4.06 -3.81
CA LEU A 22 4.02 -4.09 -4.10
C LEU A 22 3.28 -3.75 -2.81
N PHE A 23 2.15 -3.06 -2.92
CA PHE A 23 1.38 -2.60 -1.77
C PHE A 23 -0.07 -3.06 -1.83
N VAL A 24 -0.65 -3.30 -0.67
CA VAL A 24 -2.07 -3.64 -0.52
C VAL A 24 -2.71 -2.73 0.50
N GLN A 25 -3.82 -2.11 0.10
CA GLN A 25 -4.72 -1.38 0.97
C GLN A 25 -6.09 -2.06 0.95
N ALA A 26 -6.72 -2.15 2.12
CA ALA A 26 -8.09 -2.62 2.27
C ALA A 26 -8.96 -1.47 2.78
N ALA A 27 -10.20 -1.41 2.32
CA ALA A 27 -11.17 -0.42 2.75
C ALA A 27 -12.57 -1.03 2.82
N ASP A 28 -13.37 -0.53 3.77
CA ASP A 28 -14.77 -0.94 3.94
C ASP A 28 -15.61 -0.62 2.71
N SER A 29 -15.32 0.45 1.97
CA SER A 29 -16.02 0.73 0.72
C SER A 29 -15.20 1.58 -0.24
N VAL A 30 -15.67 1.63 -1.49
CA VAL A 30 -15.19 2.58 -2.49
C VAL A 30 -16.36 3.31 -3.13
N THR A 31 -16.22 4.62 -3.25
CA THR A 31 -17.08 5.46 -4.09
C THR A 31 -16.28 5.96 -5.27
N VAL A 32 -16.82 5.80 -6.47
CA VAL A 32 -16.28 6.40 -7.69
C VAL A 32 -17.02 7.70 -7.96
N ASP A 33 -16.29 8.81 -7.96
CA ASP A 33 -16.81 10.16 -8.21
C ASP A 33 -15.98 10.85 -9.29
N GLY A 34 -16.49 10.84 -10.52
CA GLY A 34 -15.77 11.34 -11.68
C GLY A 34 -14.44 10.60 -11.90
N ASN A 35 -13.32 11.30 -11.74
CA ASN A 35 -11.98 10.74 -11.85
C ASN A 35 -11.35 10.41 -10.49
N LYS A 36 -12.15 10.29 -9.43
CA LYS A 36 -11.69 9.96 -8.09
C LYS A 36 -12.24 8.62 -7.62
N ILE A 37 -11.40 7.87 -6.94
CA ILE A 37 -11.83 6.79 -6.06
C ILE A 37 -11.68 7.25 -4.61
N VAL A 38 -12.74 7.10 -3.83
CA VAL A 38 -12.80 7.46 -2.42
C VAL A 38 -12.97 6.18 -1.63
N LEU A 39 -11.89 5.73 -1.01
CA LEU A 39 -11.85 4.58 -0.12
C LEU A 39 -12.25 5.03 1.29
N LYS A 40 -13.33 4.47 1.83
CA LYS A 40 -13.79 4.78 3.20
C LYS A 40 -13.53 3.61 4.12
N GLY A 41 -13.19 3.90 5.38
CA GLY A 41 -12.82 2.87 6.34
C GLY A 41 -11.52 2.17 5.90
N VAL A 42 -10.57 2.93 5.35
CA VAL A 42 -9.28 2.36 4.97
C VAL A 42 -8.59 1.83 6.22
N ALA A 43 -8.01 0.63 6.12
CA ALA A 43 -7.22 0.09 7.20
C ALA A 43 -6.09 1.08 7.55
N PRO A 44 -5.75 1.27 8.85
CA PRO A 44 -4.63 2.13 9.24
C PRO A 44 -3.27 1.58 8.79
N GLN A 45 -3.23 0.34 8.29
CA GLN A 45 -2.06 -0.37 7.81
C GLN A 45 -2.13 -0.57 6.29
N THR A 46 -1.03 -0.26 5.60
CA THR A 46 -0.74 -0.69 4.23
C THR A 46 0.25 -1.84 4.29
N VAL A 47 -0.12 -2.98 3.74
CA VAL A 47 0.78 -4.14 3.62
C VAL A 47 1.70 -3.94 2.43
N MET A 48 2.95 -4.35 2.55
CA MET A 48 3.91 -4.36 1.45
C MET A 48 4.66 -5.68 1.36
N PHE A 49 4.98 -6.06 0.13
CA PHE A 49 5.75 -7.27 -0.15
C PHE A 49 6.52 -7.12 -1.46
N THR A 50 7.59 -7.88 -1.61
CA THR A 50 8.39 -7.87 -2.84
C THR A 50 7.97 -9.02 -3.74
N ASP A 51 8.15 -8.85 -5.04
CA ASP A 51 8.18 -10.00 -5.94
C ASP A 51 9.48 -10.83 -5.72
N ARG A 52 9.63 -11.92 -6.46
CA ARG A 52 10.85 -12.73 -6.52
C ARG A 52 12.00 -11.91 -7.15
N PRO A 53 13.26 -12.17 -6.71
CA PRO A 53 13.71 -13.24 -5.81
C PRO A 53 13.69 -12.93 -4.30
N GLU A 54 13.50 -11.67 -3.89
CA GLU A 54 13.79 -11.22 -2.52
C GLU A 54 12.84 -11.81 -1.47
N ARG A 55 11.55 -12.03 -1.82
CA ARG A 55 10.51 -12.61 -0.95
C ARG A 55 10.42 -11.93 0.43
N MET A 56 10.44 -10.62 0.45
CA MET A 56 10.34 -9.83 1.68
C MET A 56 8.92 -9.32 1.88
N THR A 57 8.53 -9.14 3.14
CA THR A 57 7.22 -8.58 3.53
C THR A 57 7.35 -7.72 4.75
N GLY A 58 6.43 -6.76 4.87
CA GLY A 58 6.09 -6.06 6.10
C GLY A 58 5.00 -5.05 5.80
N ASP A 59 4.99 -3.96 6.54
CA ASP A 59 3.89 -3.02 6.55
C ASP A 59 4.35 -1.62 6.92
N THR A 60 3.52 -0.64 6.57
CA THR A 60 3.62 0.75 7.02
C THR A 60 2.24 1.26 7.38
N THR A 61 2.15 2.36 8.13
CA THR A 61 0.85 3.02 8.32
C THR A 61 0.36 3.60 6.99
N THR A 62 -0.95 3.63 6.77
CA THR A 62 -1.55 4.23 5.56
C THR A 62 -1.19 5.70 5.43
N ALA A 63 -1.16 6.43 6.55
CA ALA A 63 -0.65 7.81 6.60
C ALA A 63 0.83 7.90 6.21
N GLY A 64 1.63 6.94 6.69
CA GLY A 64 3.02 6.74 6.27
C GLY A 64 3.10 6.61 4.76
N PHE A 65 2.41 5.63 4.16
CA PHE A 65 2.38 5.40 2.71
C PHE A 65 2.05 6.67 1.90
N VAL A 66 1.01 7.42 2.28
CA VAL A 66 0.61 8.65 1.58
C VAL A 66 1.71 9.71 1.62
N LYS A 67 2.43 9.83 2.73
CA LYS A 67 3.57 10.74 2.83
C LYS A 67 4.69 10.37 1.84
N LEU A 68 4.93 9.08 1.63
CA LEU A 68 6.02 8.58 0.76
C LEU A 68 5.76 8.85 -0.71
N TRP A 69 4.50 9.05 -1.08
CA TRP A 69 4.09 9.23 -2.47
C TRP A 69 4.86 10.34 -3.20
N ASN A 70 5.24 11.39 -2.48
CA ASN A 70 5.95 12.56 -3.04
C ASN A 70 7.46 12.52 -2.84
N ASP A 71 8.00 11.56 -2.07
CA ASP A 71 9.39 11.56 -1.64
C ASP A 71 10.27 10.73 -2.59
N GLY A 72 11.38 11.30 -3.08
CA GLY A 72 12.42 10.54 -3.80
C GLY A 72 12.61 10.88 -5.29
N LYS A 73 13.63 10.27 -5.90
CA LYS A 73 13.96 10.49 -7.33
C LYS A 73 12.98 9.79 -8.26
N ASP A 74 12.54 8.59 -7.88
CA ASP A 74 11.65 7.70 -8.64
C ASP A 74 10.32 7.52 -7.88
N SER A 75 9.76 8.63 -7.38
CA SER A 75 8.54 8.61 -6.58
C SER A 75 7.30 8.36 -7.46
N PHE A 76 6.25 7.81 -6.86
CA PHE A 76 4.93 7.64 -7.49
C PHE A 76 4.36 8.94 -8.06
N GLN A 77 4.74 10.10 -7.52
CA GLN A 77 4.36 11.38 -8.10
C GLN A 77 4.95 11.60 -9.51
N LYS A 78 6.16 11.09 -9.78
CA LYS A 78 6.87 11.26 -11.05
C LYS A 78 6.59 10.14 -12.04
N ASP A 79 6.43 8.93 -11.53
CA ASP A 79 6.08 7.73 -12.30
C ASP A 79 4.88 7.05 -11.61
N PRO A 80 3.64 7.47 -11.94
CA PRO A 80 2.44 6.94 -11.32
C PRO A 80 2.32 5.41 -11.44
N PRO A 81 1.96 4.71 -10.35
CA PRO A 81 1.84 3.27 -10.39
C PRO A 81 0.56 2.84 -11.10
N ASN A 82 0.60 1.63 -11.67
CA ASN A 82 -0.63 0.92 -11.93
C ASN A 82 -1.17 0.36 -10.61
N ALA A 83 -2.47 0.17 -10.57
CA ALA A 83 -3.13 -0.52 -9.50
C ALA A 83 -4.27 -1.37 -10.03
N THR A 84 -4.50 -2.48 -9.33
CA THR A 84 -5.74 -3.24 -9.46
C THR A 84 -6.65 -2.88 -8.31
N LEU A 85 -7.78 -2.24 -8.63
CA LEU A 85 -8.86 -2.00 -7.68
C LEU A 85 -9.86 -3.15 -7.79
N SER A 86 -9.92 -3.99 -6.75
CA SER A 86 -10.95 -5.00 -6.59
C SER A 86 -12.11 -4.43 -5.78
N VAL A 87 -13.34 -4.55 -6.30
CA VAL A 87 -14.55 -4.01 -5.70
C VAL A 87 -15.62 -5.09 -5.64
N THR A 88 -16.27 -5.25 -4.48
CA THR A 88 -17.51 -6.02 -4.38
C THR A 88 -18.72 -5.09 -4.44
N ALA A 89 -19.56 -5.28 -5.44
CA ALA A 89 -20.79 -4.52 -5.64
C ALA A 89 -21.95 -5.48 -5.93
N ASN A 90 -23.05 -5.35 -5.18
CA ASN A 90 -24.24 -6.20 -5.31
C ASN A 90 -23.92 -7.70 -5.25
N GLY A 91 -23.03 -8.09 -4.31
CA GLY A 91 -22.62 -9.49 -4.13
C GLY A 91 -21.69 -10.05 -5.23
N THR A 92 -21.23 -9.23 -6.18
CA THR A 92 -20.28 -9.63 -7.22
C THR A 92 -18.98 -8.85 -7.09
N THR A 93 -17.85 -9.56 -7.15
CA THR A 93 -16.52 -8.94 -7.15
C THR A 93 -16.04 -8.69 -8.58
N LYS A 94 -15.55 -7.48 -8.85
CA LYS A 94 -14.90 -7.07 -10.10
C LYS A 94 -13.52 -6.49 -9.82
N ALA A 95 -12.64 -6.50 -10.82
CA ALA A 95 -11.32 -5.92 -10.74
C ALA A 95 -11.10 -4.95 -11.90
N PHE A 96 -10.51 -3.79 -11.60
CA PHE A 96 -10.26 -2.72 -12.55
C PHE A 96 -8.79 -2.34 -12.51
N VAL A 97 -8.19 -2.15 -13.68
CA VAL A 97 -6.80 -1.69 -13.79
C VAL A 97 -6.80 -0.18 -14.00
N VAL A 98 -6.16 0.54 -13.09
CA VAL A 98 -6.09 2.01 -13.07
C VAL A 98 -4.67 2.49 -12.83
N GLU A 99 -4.37 3.70 -13.25
CA GLU A 99 -3.20 4.47 -12.82
C GLU A 99 -3.66 5.40 -11.69
N LEU A 100 -2.87 5.54 -10.62
CA LEU A 100 -3.25 6.34 -9.45
C LEU A 100 -2.37 7.59 -9.32
N THR A 101 -2.97 8.72 -8.94
CA THR A 101 -2.25 9.94 -8.57
C THR A 101 -2.91 10.63 -7.37
N ASP A 102 -2.19 11.60 -6.81
CA ASP A 102 -2.71 12.57 -5.83
C ASP A 102 -3.41 11.93 -4.60
N PRO A 103 -2.77 11.01 -3.86
CA PRO A 103 -3.37 10.47 -2.65
C PRO A 103 -3.63 11.57 -1.62
N SER A 104 -4.79 11.50 -0.98
CA SER A 104 -5.15 12.37 0.14
C SER A 104 -5.87 11.57 1.21
N LEU A 105 -5.32 11.60 2.43
CA LEU A 105 -5.89 10.91 3.60
C LEU A 105 -6.49 11.94 4.57
N SER A 106 -7.76 11.75 4.93
CA SER A 106 -8.45 12.50 5.98
C SER A 106 -9.20 11.53 6.88
N GLY A 107 -8.71 11.35 8.12
CA GLY A 107 -9.21 10.31 9.01
C GLY A 107 -8.99 8.91 8.40
N ASP A 108 -10.07 8.17 8.21
CA ASP A 108 -10.13 6.83 7.59
C ASP A 108 -10.55 6.88 6.11
N THR A 109 -10.59 8.08 5.52
CA THR A 109 -11.00 8.28 4.13
C THR A 109 -9.78 8.61 3.28
N LEU A 110 -9.43 7.70 2.37
CA LEU A 110 -8.32 7.83 1.43
C LEU A 110 -8.86 8.05 0.02
N THR A 111 -8.48 9.17 -0.60
CA THR A 111 -8.86 9.50 -1.96
C THR A 111 -7.67 9.40 -2.88
N TYR A 112 -7.89 8.88 -4.08
CA TYR A 112 -6.95 8.97 -5.20
C TYR A 112 -7.66 9.61 -6.40
N THR A 113 -6.92 10.39 -7.18
CA THR A 113 -7.26 10.58 -8.59
C THR A 113 -6.87 9.32 -9.34
N TYR A 114 -7.67 8.90 -10.32
CA TYR A 114 -7.37 7.74 -11.14
C TYR A 114 -7.55 8.00 -12.63
N LYS A 115 -6.86 7.21 -13.44
CA LYS A 115 -7.07 7.06 -14.87
C LYS A 115 -7.28 5.59 -15.20
N VAL A 116 -8.24 5.29 -16.07
CA VAL A 116 -8.51 3.90 -16.49
C VAL A 116 -7.40 3.44 -17.43
N LEU A 117 -6.81 2.28 -17.13
CA LEU A 117 -5.86 1.58 -18.01
C LEU A 117 -6.46 0.32 -18.63
N GLY A 118 -7.42 -0.31 -17.95
CA GLY A 118 -8.15 -1.48 -18.43
C GLY A 118 -9.27 -1.16 -19.43
N THR A 119 -10.11 -2.16 -19.67
CA THR A 119 -11.24 -2.07 -20.61
C THR A 119 -12.52 -1.50 -19.98
N GLU A 120 -12.61 -1.47 -18.66
CA GLU A 120 -13.78 -1.02 -17.91
C GLU A 120 -13.40 0.02 -16.85
N ALA A 121 -14.30 0.99 -16.61
CA ALA A 121 -14.13 1.97 -15.55
C ALA A 121 -14.54 1.37 -14.18
N PRO A 122 -13.88 1.75 -13.08
CA PRO A 122 -14.29 1.40 -11.73
C PRO A 122 -15.74 1.73 -11.41
N VAL A 123 -16.32 0.95 -10.51
CA VAL A 123 -17.66 1.18 -9.94
C VAL A 123 -17.58 1.29 -8.42
N SER A 124 -18.57 1.95 -7.81
CA SER A 124 -18.70 2.00 -6.35
C SER A 124 -19.13 0.63 -5.78
N GLY A 125 -18.77 0.34 -4.53
CA GLY A 125 -19.11 -0.92 -3.87
C GLY A 125 -18.79 -0.97 -2.37
N GLU A 126 -19.18 -2.06 -1.73
CA GLU A 126 -19.24 -2.27 -0.26
C GLU A 126 -18.03 -3.01 0.32
N ALA A 127 -17.02 -3.30 -0.50
CA ALA A 127 -15.72 -3.77 -0.06
C ALA A 127 -14.70 -3.47 -1.15
N ALA A 128 -13.53 -2.95 -0.76
CA ALA A 128 -12.47 -2.62 -1.72
C ALA A 128 -11.11 -3.13 -1.26
N SER A 129 -10.33 -3.64 -2.22
CA SER A 129 -8.92 -3.94 -2.04
C SER A 129 -8.14 -3.35 -3.20
N LEU A 130 -7.11 -2.59 -2.88
CA LEU A 130 -6.28 -1.88 -3.85
C LEU A 130 -4.87 -2.47 -3.82
N PHE A 131 -4.48 -3.07 -4.94
CA PHE A 131 -3.15 -3.65 -5.15
C PHE A 131 -2.36 -2.68 -6.01
N ILE A 132 -1.35 -2.04 -5.44
CA ILE A 132 -0.59 -0.96 -6.08
C ILE A 132 0.78 -1.52 -6.45
N ASP A 133 1.16 -1.36 -7.72
CA ASP A 133 2.43 -1.85 -8.21
C ASP A 133 3.59 -0.88 -7.98
N TRP A 134 4.77 -1.46 -8.10
CA TRP A 134 6.00 -0.79 -8.49
C TRP A 134 6.49 0.37 -7.61
N TRP A 135 7.19 0.06 -6.53
CA TRP A 135 8.14 1.02 -5.96
C TRP A 135 9.55 0.44 -5.86
N TYR A 136 10.55 1.14 -6.42
CA TYR A 136 11.95 0.79 -6.24
C TYR A 136 12.53 1.44 -4.98
N ALA A 137 12.83 0.64 -3.96
CA ALA A 137 13.60 1.10 -2.81
C ALA A 137 15.10 0.85 -3.05
N ALA A 138 15.93 1.90 -3.03
CA ALA A 138 17.38 1.74 -3.08
C ALA A 138 17.92 1.03 -1.81
N PRO A 139 19.11 0.41 -1.87
CA PRO A 139 19.67 -0.33 -0.73
C PRO A 139 19.77 0.53 0.54
N GLY A 140 19.35 0.00 1.68
CA GLY A 140 19.46 0.67 2.98
C GLY A 140 18.37 1.73 3.26
N ARG A 141 17.41 1.96 2.35
CA ARG A 141 16.24 2.82 2.63
C ARG A 141 15.18 2.17 3.51
N CYS A 142 15.08 0.85 3.43
CA CYS A 142 14.16 0.09 4.25
C CYS A 142 14.92 -0.77 5.25
N VAL A 143 14.48 -0.73 6.49
CA VAL A 143 14.97 -1.60 7.56
C VAL A 143 13.81 -2.41 8.13
N ARG A 144 14.06 -3.68 8.41
CA ARG A 144 13.12 -4.51 9.15
C ARG A 144 13.40 -4.38 10.65
N GLY A 145 12.39 -3.99 11.41
CA GLY A 145 12.45 -3.92 12.87
C GLY A 145 12.39 -5.30 13.53
N PRO A 146 12.76 -5.40 14.82
CA PRO A 146 12.83 -6.66 15.56
C PRO A 146 11.47 -7.37 15.67
N TYR A 147 10.37 -6.64 15.55
CA TYR A 147 9.00 -7.18 15.60
C TYR A 147 8.37 -7.38 14.20
N GLY A 148 9.17 -7.33 13.14
CA GLY A 148 8.73 -7.61 11.77
C GLY A 148 8.19 -6.40 11.00
N GLY A 149 7.91 -5.28 11.67
CA GLY A 149 7.51 -4.02 11.02
C GLY A 149 8.58 -3.50 10.08
N LEU A 150 8.16 -3.05 8.89
CA LEU A 150 9.04 -2.46 7.88
C LEU A 150 9.09 -0.95 8.10
N HIS A 151 10.30 -0.44 8.34
CA HIS A 151 10.53 0.99 8.51
C HIS A 151 11.35 1.46 7.33
N CYS A 152 10.67 2.04 6.35
CA CYS A 152 11.35 2.72 5.25
C CYS A 152 11.57 4.18 5.64
N GLY A 153 12.84 4.53 5.85
CA GLY A 153 13.31 5.89 6.06
C GLY A 153 13.80 6.47 4.74
N TRP A 154 13.41 7.72 4.48
CA TRP A 154 13.74 8.47 3.26
C TRP A 154 14.95 9.37 3.49
#